data_AF-A0A2T6VDI9-F1
#
_entry.id   AF-A0A2T6VDI9-F1
#
_cell.length_a   1.000
_cell.length_b   1.000
_cell.length_c   1.000
_cell.angle_alpha   90.00
_cell.angle_beta   90.00
_cell.angle_gamma   90.00
#
_symmetry.space_group_name_H-M   'P 1'
#
loop_
_entity.id
_entity.type
_entity.pdbx_description
1 polymer ?
#
loop_
_entity_poly.entity_id
_entity_poly.type
_entity_poly.pdbx_seq_one_letter_code
_entity_poly.pdbx_strand_id
1 'polypeptide(L)'
;MKKKFLSLTLGSLLVSALSAEDNGFFVSVGYQIGEAVQMVKNTGELKNLNDKYEQLSQSLAQLASLKKSIQTANNIQAVNNALSDLKSFASNNHTNKETSPIYNTAQAVITSVLAFWSLYAGNTTSFHVTGLNDGSNAPLGRIHKDGNCTGLQQCFMNKETYDKMKALAERLQAAQGNLCALSECSSDQSNGNKTSMTKALETAQQLMDLIEQTKVSMVWKNIVIAGVTNRAGGAGAITSTGPVTDYAVFNNIK
;
A
#
# COMPACT_ATOMS: atom_id res chain seq x y z
N MET A 1 -36.84 -30.37 1.90
CA MET A 1 -36.38 -28.98 2.15
C MET A 1 -36.78 -28.12 0.95
N LYS A 2 -37.72 -27.19 1.09
CA LYS A 2 -38.22 -26.32 0.00
C LYS A 2 -37.69 -24.90 0.20
N LYS A 3 -36.91 -24.39 -0.76
CA LYS A 3 -36.36 -23.02 -0.76
C LYS A 3 -37.38 -22.07 -1.43
N LYS A 4 -37.76 -20.99 -0.74
CA LYS A 4 -38.54 -19.88 -1.31
C LYS A 4 -37.58 -18.79 -1.76
N PHE A 5 -37.70 -18.38 -3.02
CA PHE A 5 -37.12 -17.14 -3.55
C PHE A 5 -38.26 -16.12 -3.68
N LEU A 6 -38.07 -14.91 -3.13
CA LEU A 6 -38.98 -13.78 -3.27
C LEU A 6 -38.27 -12.72 -4.13
N SER A 7 -38.84 -12.46 -5.30
CA SER A 7 -38.43 -11.42 -6.25
C SER A 7 -39.35 -10.20 -6.04
N LEU A 8 -38.78 -9.01 -5.84
CA LEU A 8 -39.49 -7.73 -5.85
C LEU A 8 -39.10 -6.98 -7.12
N THR A 9 -40.08 -6.73 -7.99
CA THR A 9 -39.95 -5.92 -9.20
C THR A 9 -40.09 -4.43 -8.89
N LEU A 10 -39.15 -3.64 -9.40
CA LEU A 10 -39.09 -2.18 -9.36
C LEU A 10 -39.81 -1.64 -10.61
N GLY A 11 -40.92 -0.93 -10.45
CA GLY A 11 -41.75 -0.40 -11.55
C GLY A 11 -41.63 1.12 -11.67
N SER A 12 -41.19 1.55 -12.84
CA SER A 12 -40.79 2.89 -13.29
C SER A 12 -41.90 3.94 -13.29
N LEU A 13 -41.47 5.20 -13.20
CA LEU A 13 -42.29 6.42 -13.25
C LEU A 13 -42.03 7.19 -14.57
N LEU A 14 -42.98 8.07 -14.93
CA LEU A 14 -43.02 9.08 -16.00
C LEU A 14 -43.64 8.66 -17.36
N VAL A 15 -44.36 9.49 -18.13
CA VAL A 15 -45.27 10.67 -18.00
C VAL A 15 -45.72 11.00 -19.45
N SER A 16 -46.93 11.56 -19.65
CA SER A 16 -47.37 12.56 -20.68
C SER A 16 -48.73 12.19 -21.32
N ALA A 17 -49.82 12.95 -21.06
CA ALA A 17 -50.32 14.15 -21.79
C ALA A 17 -51.11 13.76 -23.06
N LEU A 18 -52.45 13.97 -23.13
CA LEU A 18 -53.22 15.09 -23.73
C LEU A 18 -54.69 14.58 -23.78
N SER A 19 -55.81 15.31 -23.78
CA SER A 19 -56.17 16.68 -24.10
C SER A 19 -57.52 17.00 -23.43
N ALA A 20 -57.74 18.30 -23.19
CA ALA A 20 -59.03 18.88 -22.83
C ALA A 20 -59.82 19.29 -24.09
N GLU A 21 -61.14 19.17 -24.04
CA GLU A 21 -62.13 19.86 -24.91
C GLU A 21 -63.50 19.65 -24.24
N ASP A 22 -64.42 20.59 -24.05
CA ASP A 22 -64.49 22.05 -23.97
C ASP A 22 -65.86 22.30 -23.27
N ASN A 23 -66.09 23.53 -22.80
CA ASN A 23 -67.35 24.12 -22.32
C ASN A 23 -67.62 24.06 -20.82
N GLY A 24 -67.51 25.22 -20.16
CA GLY A 24 -68.22 25.49 -18.92
C GLY A 24 -67.56 26.46 -17.94
N PHE A 25 -67.69 27.76 -18.23
CA PHE A 25 -67.91 28.85 -17.27
C PHE A 25 -67.57 28.61 -15.78
N PHE A 26 -66.48 29.27 -15.34
CA PHE A 26 -66.10 29.71 -13.98
C PHE A 26 -67.04 29.37 -12.80
N VAL A 27 -66.83 28.21 -12.16
CA VAL A 27 -67.01 28.01 -10.71
C VAL A 27 -66.00 26.94 -10.26
N SER A 28 -65.15 27.25 -9.27
CA SER A 28 -64.31 26.35 -8.43
C SER A 28 -62.79 26.57 -8.40
N VAL A 29 -62.26 27.62 -9.04
CA VAL A 29 -60.82 27.94 -8.91
C VAL A 29 -60.40 28.26 -7.46
N GLY A 30 -61.33 28.58 -6.56
CA GLY A 30 -61.06 28.74 -5.12
C GLY A 30 -60.98 27.42 -4.33
N TYR A 31 -61.68 26.37 -4.75
CA TYR A 31 -61.73 25.08 -4.01
C TYR A 31 -60.59 24.15 -4.43
N GLN A 32 -60.26 24.08 -5.74
CA GLN A 32 -59.10 23.31 -6.22
C GLN A 32 -57.75 23.92 -5.81
N ILE A 33 -57.64 25.25 -5.74
CA ILE A 33 -56.44 25.91 -5.20
C ILE A 33 -56.39 25.73 -3.67
N GLY A 34 -57.53 25.75 -2.99
CA GLY A 34 -57.61 25.44 -1.55
C GLY A 34 -57.11 24.04 -1.22
N GLU A 35 -57.61 23.00 -1.89
CA GLU A 35 -57.17 21.61 -1.68
C GLU A 35 -55.74 21.35 -2.19
N ALA A 36 -55.31 21.91 -3.32
CA ALA A 36 -53.95 21.69 -3.82
C ALA A 36 -52.89 22.46 -3.00
N VAL A 37 -53.16 23.71 -2.59
CA VAL A 37 -52.26 24.46 -1.69
C VAL A 37 -52.28 23.86 -0.28
N GLN A 38 -53.41 23.31 0.18
CA GLN A 38 -53.49 22.57 1.43
C GLN A 38 -52.79 21.21 1.33
N MET A 39 -52.86 20.50 0.20
CA MET A 39 -52.08 19.27 -0.02
C MET A 39 -50.58 19.55 -0.12
N VAL A 40 -50.16 20.66 -0.74
CA VAL A 40 -48.74 21.07 -0.80
C VAL A 40 -48.23 21.55 0.57
N LYS A 41 -49.05 22.27 1.34
CA LYS A 41 -48.74 22.61 2.75
C LYS A 41 -48.72 21.36 3.63
N ASN A 42 -49.71 20.47 3.54
CA ASN A 42 -49.77 19.22 4.29
C ASN A 42 -48.62 18.27 3.92
N THR A 43 -48.16 18.24 2.67
CA THR A 43 -46.97 17.46 2.26
C THR A 43 -45.65 18.12 2.67
N GLY A 44 -45.57 19.46 2.70
CA GLY A 44 -44.45 20.19 3.28
C GLY A 44 -44.35 20.00 4.80
N GLU A 45 -45.49 20.02 5.50
CA GLU A 45 -45.59 19.72 6.93
C GLU A 45 -45.30 18.24 7.22
N LEU A 46 -45.79 17.30 6.40
CA LEU A 46 -45.42 15.88 6.50
C LEU A 46 -43.93 15.65 6.25
N LYS A 47 -43.34 16.33 5.26
CA LYS A 47 -41.91 16.25 4.98
C LYS A 47 -41.09 16.79 6.15
N ASN A 48 -41.46 17.96 6.69
CA ASN A 48 -40.83 18.51 7.89
C ASN A 48 -41.00 17.60 9.12
N LEU A 49 -42.16 16.96 9.28
CA LEU A 49 -42.40 15.99 10.34
C LEU A 49 -41.53 14.75 10.16
N ASN A 50 -41.45 14.20 8.94
CA ASN A 50 -40.57 13.10 8.60
C ASN A 50 -39.10 13.45 8.87
N ASP A 51 -38.65 14.61 8.43
CA ASP A 51 -37.28 15.09 8.64
C ASP A 51 -36.98 15.24 10.15
N LYS A 52 -37.96 15.70 10.96
CA LYS A 52 -37.86 15.73 12.43
C LYS A 52 -37.80 14.33 13.05
N TYR A 53 -38.57 13.36 12.55
CA TYR A 53 -38.51 11.96 13.00
C TYR A 53 -37.16 11.31 12.66
N GLU A 54 -36.64 11.57 11.46
CA GLU A 54 -35.31 11.12 11.03
C GLU A 54 -34.23 11.71 11.95
N GLN A 55 -34.27 13.02 12.20
CA GLN A 55 -33.35 13.70 13.12
C GLN A 55 -33.45 13.18 14.56
N LEU A 56 -34.66 12.90 15.04
CA LEU A 56 -34.87 12.33 16.37
C LEU A 56 -34.31 10.90 16.44
N SER A 57 -34.56 10.07 15.43
CA SER A 57 -34.03 8.71 15.33
C SER A 57 -32.49 8.71 15.37
N GLN A 58 -31.86 9.59 14.58
CA GLN A 58 -30.41 9.78 14.57
C GLN A 58 -29.89 10.26 15.93
N SER A 59 -30.58 11.21 16.57
CA SER A 59 -30.20 11.72 17.90
C SER A 59 -30.30 10.63 18.98
N LEU A 60 -31.33 9.79 18.93
CA LEU A 60 -31.47 8.66 19.85
C LEU A 60 -30.38 7.60 19.64
N ALA A 61 -30.01 7.32 18.39
CA ALA A 61 -28.90 6.43 18.08
C ALA A 61 -27.56 6.97 18.61
N GLN A 62 -27.32 8.29 18.47
CA GLN A 62 -26.14 8.95 19.03
C GLN A 62 -26.11 8.88 20.56
N LEU A 63 -27.23 9.14 21.23
CA LEU A 63 -27.35 9.02 22.69
C LEU A 63 -27.11 7.59 23.17
N ALA A 64 -27.59 6.58 22.44
CA ALA A 64 -27.33 5.18 22.76
C ALA A 64 -25.83 4.85 22.65
N SER A 65 -25.15 5.31 21.60
CA SER A 65 -23.70 5.17 21.46
C SER A 65 -22.95 5.88 22.58
N LEU A 66 -23.34 7.12 22.91
CA LEU A 66 -22.73 7.89 23.98
C LEU A 66 -22.89 7.19 25.34
N LYS A 67 -24.08 6.70 25.65
CA LYS A 67 -24.34 5.93 26.87
C LYS A 67 -23.44 4.70 26.96
N LYS A 68 -23.24 3.98 25.85
CA LYS A 68 -22.32 2.84 25.79
C LYS A 68 -20.86 3.26 26.02
N SER A 69 -20.40 4.33 25.39
CA SER A 69 -19.04 4.84 25.60
C SER A 69 -18.79 5.27 27.05
N ILE A 70 -19.76 5.95 27.68
CA ILE A 70 -19.70 6.32 29.10
C ILE A 70 -19.65 5.06 29.99
N GLN A 71 -20.46 4.05 29.70
CA GLN A 71 -20.43 2.77 30.43
C GLN A 71 -19.09 2.06 30.27
N THR A 72 -18.51 2.02 29.06
CA THR A 72 -17.19 1.44 28.82
C THR A 72 -16.09 2.21 29.53
N ALA A 73 -16.11 3.55 29.48
CA ALA A 73 -15.12 4.40 30.14
C ALA A 73 -15.15 4.27 31.68
N ASN A 74 -16.34 4.10 32.26
CA ASN A 74 -16.51 3.88 33.70
C ASN A 74 -16.28 2.42 34.12
N ASN A 75 -16.10 1.50 33.16
CA ASN A 75 -15.74 0.12 33.47
C ASN A 75 -14.22 0.02 33.70
N ILE A 76 -13.82 0.16 34.96
CA ILE A 76 -12.42 0.13 35.40
C ILE A 76 -11.70 -1.14 34.92
N GLN A 77 -12.37 -2.30 34.93
CA GLN A 77 -11.76 -3.55 34.46
C GLN A 77 -11.45 -3.49 32.96
N ALA A 78 -12.38 -2.99 32.14
CA ALA A 78 -12.17 -2.85 30.71
C ALA A 78 -11.03 -1.86 30.41
N VAL A 79 -10.95 -0.75 31.14
CA VAL A 79 -9.87 0.24 31.03
C VAL A 79 -8.52 -0.38 31.41
N ASN A 80 -8.45 -1.11 32.53
CA ASN A 80 -7.22 -1.75 32.98
C ASN A 80 -6.75 -2.85 32.02
N ASN A 81 -7.67 -3.64 31.47
CA ASN A 81 -7.33 -4.65 30.45
C ASN A 81 -6.75 -3.98 29.20
N ALA A 82 -7.42 -2.95 28.67
CA ALA A 82 -6.93 -2.22 27.49
C ALA A 82 -5.55 -1.60 27.73
N LEU A 83 -5.32 -1.02 28.93
CA LEU A 83 -4.01 -0.49 29.30
C LEU A 83 -2.94 -1.58 29.41
N SER A 84 -3.30 -2.74 29.98
CA SER A 84 -2.41 -3.90 30.06
C SER A 84 -2.02 -4.40 28.67
N ASP A 85 -2.98 -4.49 27.75
CA ASP A 85 -2.74 -4.90 26.36
C ASP A 85 -1.79 -3.93 25.65
N LEU A 86 -2.00 -2.61 25.81
CA LEU A 86 -1.12 -1.59 25.25
C LEU A 86 0.31 -1.67 25.82
N LYS A 87 0.45 -1.85 27.14
CA LYS A 87 1.76 -2.01 27.78
C LYS A 87 2.47 -3.28 27.32
N SER A 88 1.73 -4.39 27.21
CA SER A 88 2.25 -5.65 26.72
C SER A 88 2.74 -5.53 25.28
N PHE A 89 1.93 -4.92 24.40
CA PHE A 89 2.30 -4.64 23.02
C PHE A 89 3.57 -3.78 22.93
N ALA A 90 3.62 -2.66 23.67
CA ALA A 90 4.76 -1.76 23.65
C ALA A 90 6.06 -2.43 24.15
N SER A 91 5.97 -3.16 25.26
CA SER A 91 7.09 -3.91 25.84
C SER A 91 7.61 -4.99 24.87
N ASN A 92 6.70 -5.80 24.33
CA ASN A 92 7.02 -6.84 23.37
C ASN A 92 7.68 -6.26 22.11
N ASN A 93 7.13 -5.17 21.56
CA ASN A 93 7.68 -4.53 20.39
C ASN A 93 9.08 -3.93 20.63
N HIS A 94 9.32 -3.42 21.84
CA HIS A 94 10.59 -2.80 22.21
C HIS A 94 11.70 -3.83 22.51
N THR A 95 11.37 -4.94 23.15
CA THR A 95 12.36 -5.86 23.73
C THR A 95 12.54 -7.18 22.98
N ASN A 96 11.53 -7.64 22.24
CA ASN A 96 11.57 -8.94 21.57
C ASN A 96 11.98 -8.82 20.09
N LYS A 97 12.56 -9.88 19.52
CA LYS A 97 12.89 -9.99 18.09
C LYS A 97 11.89 -10.85 17.33
N GLU A 98 11.45 -11.96 17.90
CA GLU A 98 10.61 -12.96 17.24
C GLU A 98 9.16 -12.49 17.13
N THR A 99 8.64 -11.90 18.20
CA THR A 99 7.23 -11.49 18.33
C THR A 99 7.01 -10.00 18.11
N SER A 100 8.08 -9.22 17.93
CA SER A 100 7.98 -7.77 17.68
C SER A 100 7.55 -7.51 16.23
N PRO A 101 6.37 -6.91 16.00
CA PRO A 101 5.93 -6.58 14.64
C PRO A 101 6.87 -5.60 13.94
N ILE A 102 7.46 -4.63 14.65
CA ILE A 102 8.39 -3.67 14.06
C ILE A 102 9.71 -4.34 13.70
N TYR A 103 10.24 -5.23 14.56
CA TYR A 103 11.46 -5.98 14.23
C TYR A 103 11.28 -6.86 12.99
N ASN A 104 10.17 -7.61 12.94
CA ASN A 104 9.86 -8.47 11.81
C ASN A 104 9.67 -7.67 10.51
N THR A 105 9.03 -6.51 10.59
CA THR A 105 8.86 -5.61 9.45
C THR A 105 10.21 -5.07 8.96
N ALA A 106 11.08 -4.60 9.87
CA ALA A 106 12.41 -4.12 9.50
C ALA A 106 13.26 -5.22 8.87
N GLN A 107 13.22 -6.44 9.41
CA GLN A 107 13.86 -7.60 8.79
C GLN A 107 13.32 -7.88 7.39
N ALA A 108 12.01 -7.81 7.17
CA ALA A 108 11.41 -8.01 5.84
C ALA A 108 11.85 -6.93 4.85
N VAL A 109 11.94 -5.66 5.25
CA VAL A 109 12.44 -4.56 4.42
C VAL A 109 13.90 -4.77 4.07
N ILE A 110 14.77 -5.04 5.06
CA ILE A 110 16.20 -5.31 4.84
C ILE A 110 16.39 -6.50 3.90
N THR A 111 15.63 -7.59 4.12
CA THR A 111 15.64 -8.78 3.26
C THR A 111 15.24 -8.42 1.83
N SER A 112 14.23 -7.59 1.65
CA SER A 112 13.74 -7.17 0.33
C SER A 112 14.78 -6.31 -0.41
N VAL A 113 15.46 -5.40 0.30
CA VAL A 113 16.56 -4.58 -0.26
C VAL A 113 17.73 -5.47 -0.69
N LEU A 114 18.15 -6.43 0.14
CA LEU A 114 19.22 -7.37 -0.18
C LEU A 114 18.83 -8.31 -1.33
N ALA A 115 17.57 -8.75 -1.38
CA ALA A 115 17.05 -9.56 -2.48
C ALA A 115 17.05 -8.76 -3.80
N PHE A 116 16.62 -7.49 -3.77
CA PHE A 116 16.70 -6.61 -4.92
C PHE A 116 18.15 -6.39 -5.37
N TRP A 117 19.08 -6.15 -4.42
CA TRP A 117 20.51 -6.07 -4.72
C TRP A 117 21.04 -7.35 -5.37
N SER A 118 20.59 -8.52 -4.91
CA SER A 118 20.97 -9.82 -5.49
C SER A 118 20.55 -9.93 -6.96
N LEU A 119 19.34 -9.45 -7.30
CA LEU A 119 18.85 -9.37 -8.68
C LEU A 119 19.60 -8.33 -9.52
N TYR A 120 19.92 -7.18 -8.91
CA TYR A 120 20.56 -6.07 -9.60
C TYR A 120 22.04 -6.29 -9.87
N ALA A 121 22.78 -6.81 -8.90
CA ALA A 121 24.24 -6.81 -8.90
C ALA A 121 24.90 -8.07 -8.30
N GLY A 122 24.17 -8.88 -7.52
CA GLY A 122 24.71 -9.94 -6.64
C GLY A 122 25.77 -10.87 -7.25
N ASN A 123 25.37 -12.07 -7.67
CA ASN A 123 26.31 -13.04 -8.27
C ASN A 123 26.61 -12.71 -9.74
N THR A 124 25.67 -12.07 -10.41
CA THR A 124 25.82 -11.59 -11.79
C THR A 124 25.11 -10.27 -11.91
N THR A 125 25.82 -9.26 -12.38
CA THR A 125 25.30 -7.91 -12.56
C THR A 125 24.28 -7.87 -13.70
N SER A 126 23.22 -7.09 -13.50
CA SER A 126 22.20 -6.80 -14.52
C SER A 126 22.62 -5.67 -15.46
N PHE A 127 23.81 -5.09 -15.26
CA PHE A 127 24.41 -4.01 -16.03
C PHE A 127 25.91 -4.30 -16.17
N HIS A 128 26.59 -3.65 -17.11
CA HIS A 128 28.03 -3.83 -17.26
C HIS A 128 28.82 -2.89 -16.35
N VAL A 129 29.80 -3.39 -15.62
CA VAL A 129 30.71 -2.58 -14.81
C VAL A 129 32.02 -2.39 -15.56
N THR A 130 32.34 -1.14 -15.93
CA THR A 130 33.58 -0.80 -16.62
C THR A 130 34.77 -0.98 -15.69
N GLY A 131 35.72 -1.84 -16.07
CA GLY A 131 36.92 -2.14 -15.27
C GLY A 131 36.73 -3.26 -14.24
N LEU A 132 35.59 -3.93 -14.20
CA LEU A 132 35.38 -5.15 -13.42
C LEU A 132 35.68 -6.38 -14.27
N ASN A 133 36.72 -7.13 -13.93
CA ASN A 133 37.21 -8.27 -14.73
C ASN A 133 36.94 -9.62 -14.06
N ASP A 134 35.90 -9.73 -13.25
CA ASP A 134 35.50 -10.98 -12.61
C ASP A 134 34.28 -11.62 -13.29
N GLY A 135 33.95 -12.85 -12.88
CA GLY A 135 32.83 -13.62 -13.44
C GLY A 135 31.44 -13.07 -13.06
N SER A 136 31.34 -12.06 -12.20
CA SER A 136 30.07 -11.42 -11.83
C SER A 136 29.68 -10.30 -12.80
N ASN A 137 30.62 -9.80 -13.62
CA ASN A 137 30.34 -8.73 -14.56
C ASN A 137 29.46 -9.22 -15.73
N ALA A 138 28.43 -8.44 -16.08
CA ALA A 138 27.57 -8.75 -17.20
C ALA A 138 28.38 -8.80 -18.51
N PRO A 139 28.26 -9.87 -19.30
CA PRO A 139 29.02 -9.99 -20.54
C PRO A 139 28.56 -8.94 -21.56
N LEU A 140 29.51 -8.16 -22.09
CA LEU A 140 29.25 -7.11 -23.10
C LEU A 140 28.46 -7.64 -24.29
N GLY A 141 28.75 -8.85 -24.75
CA GLY A 141 28.04 -9.47 -25.88
C GLY A 141 26.53 -9.65 -25.63
N ARG A 142 26.09 -9.80 -24.38
CA ARG A 142 24.67 -9.92 -24.03
C ARG A 142 24.00 -8.53 -24.01
N ILE A 143 24.68 -7.54 -23.41
CA ILE A 143 24.23 -6.14 -23.38
C ILE A 143 24.03 -5.57 -24.79
N HIS A 144 24.96 -5.84 -25.73
CA HIS A 144 24.87 -5.35 -27.11
C HIS A 144 23.86 -6.11 -27.97
N LYS A 145 23.67 -7.43 -27.74
CA LYS A 145 22.74 -8.26 -28.53
C LYS A 145 21.26 -7.97 -28.26
N ASP A 146 20.94 -7.43 -27.08
CA ASP A 146 19.56 -7.14 -26.72
C ASP A 146 19.01 -5.89 -27.42
N GLY A 147 19.85 -5.04 -28.02
CA GLY A 147 19.43 -3.83 -28.75
C GLY A 147 18.70 -2.79 -27.89
N ASN A 148 18.43 -3.09 -26.62
CA ASN A 148 17.70 -2.23 -25.69
C ASN A 148 18.64 -1.36 -24.84
N CYS A 149 19.89 -1.80 -24.63
CA CYS A 149 20.97 -0.93 -24.13
C CYS A 149 21.58 -0.10 -25.27
N THR A 150 20.74 0.59 -26.05
CA THR A 150 21.18 1.58 -27.03
C THR A 150 21.57 2.86 -26.31
N GLY A 151 22.55 3.61 -26.84
CA GLY A 151 23.35 4.65 -26.15
C GLY A 151 22.66 5.79 -25.38
N LEU A 152 21.33 5.78 -25.25
CA LEU A 152 20.54 6.60 -24.31
C LEU A 152 20.30 5.89 -22.96
N GLN A 153 20.23 4.55 -22.94
CA GLN A 153 20.11 3.76 -21.71
C GLN A 153 21.50 3.45 -21.15
N GLN A 154 21.82 4.03 -19.99
CA GLN A 154 23.11 3.85 -19.32
C GLN A 154 23.17 2.45 -18.66
N CYS A 155 23.31 1.38 -19.43
CA CYS A 155 23.52 0.02 -18.88
C CYS A 155 24.96 -0.22 -18.38
N PHE A 156 25.71 0.86 -18.16
CA PHE A 156 27.13 0.83 -17.83
C PHE A 156 27.34 1.60 -16.53
N MET A 157 28.01 0.98 -15.58
CA MET A 157 28.40 1.58 -14.31
C MET A 157 29.93 1.64 -14.23
N ASN A 158 30.47 2.69 -13.62
CA ASN A 158 31.90 2.73 -13.30
C ASN A 158 32.19 1.86 -12.07
N LYS A 159 33.41 1.33 -11.97
CA LYS A 159 33.81 0.45 -10.86
C LYS A 159 33.71 1.12 -9.48
N GLU A 160 34.05 2.40 -9.36
CA GLU A 160 34.02 3.12 -8.08
C GLU A 160 32.60 3.17 -7.47
N THR A 161 31.62 3.51 -8.30
CA THR A 161 30.21 3.54 -7.93
C THR A 161 29.71 2.14 -7.55
N TYR A 162 30.07 1.12 -8.34
CA TYR A 162 29.74 -0.27 -8.05
C TYR A 162 30.33 -0.72 -6.70
N ASP A 163 31.61 -0.42 -6.43
CA ASP A 163 32.27 -0.78 -5.19
C ASP A 163 31.61 -0.10 -3.97
N LYS A 164 31.15 1.16 -4.11
CA LYS A 164 30.37 1.86 -3.08
C LYS A 164 29.05 1.15 -2.77
N MET A 165 28.29 0.75 -3.80
CA MET A 165 27.04 0.00 -3.62
C MET A 165 27.30 -1.38 -3.00
N LYS A 166 28.33 -2.08 -3.49
CA LYS A 166 28.72 -3.40 -2.96
C LYS A 166 29.09 -3.30 -1.48
N ALA A 167 29.87 -2.30 -1.08
CA ALA A 167 30.21 -2.07 0.32
C ALA A 167 29.00 -1.72 1.20
N LEU A 168 27.99 -1.03 0.66
CA LEU A 168 26.71 -0.80 1.34
C LEU A 168 25.93 -2.10 1.52
N ALA A 169 25.81 -2.91 0.47
CA ALA A 169 25.09 -4.18 0.49
C ALA A 169 25.75 -5.20 1.44
N GLU A 170 27.08 -5.31 1.43
CA GLU A 170 27.83 -6.19 2.34
C GLU A 170 27.65 -5.78 3.81
N ARG A 171 27.68 -4.47 4.10
CA ARG A 171 27.36 -3.95 5.44
C ARG A 171 25.92 -4.25 5.85
N LEU A 172 24.98 -4.08 4.94
CA LEU A 172 23.57 -4.38 5.21
C LEU A 172 23.34 -5.87 5.46
N GLN A 173 24.01 -6.75 4.69
CA GLN A 173 23.96 -8.20 4.88
C GLN A 173 24.52 -8.61 6.25
N ALA A 174 25.63 -8.01 6.68
CA ALA A 174 26.20 -8.23 8.00
C ALA A 174 25.28 -7.71 9.11
N ALA A 175 24.63 -6.56 8.89
CA ALA A 175 23.67 -5.97 9.83
C ALA A 175 22.41 -6.85 10.01
N GLN A 176 21.89 -7.42 8.92
CA GLN A 176 20.70 -8.28 8.93
C GLN A 176 20.85 -9.46 9.91
N GLY A 177 22.01 -10.13 9.88
CA GLY A 177 22.31 -11.27 10.75
C GLY A 177 22.53 -10.89 12.22
N ASN A 178 22.78 -9.61 12.52
CA ASN A 178 23.13 -9.13 13.85
C ASN A 178 22.21 -8.01 14.36
N LEU A 179 20.98 -7.93 13.83
CA LEU A 179 20.06 -6.85 14.15
C LEU A 179 19.65 -6.88 15.62
N CYS A 180 19.66 -5.72 16.27
CA CYS A 180 19.25 -5.56 17.66
C CYS A 180 17.73 -5.50 17.81
N ALA A 181 17.21 -5.93 18.97
CA ALA A 181 15.90 -5.47 19.39
C ALA A 181 15.97 -3.95 19.66
N LEU A 182 14.84 -3.26 19.65
CA LEU A 182 14.81 -1.80 19.82
C LEU A 182 15.42 -1.34 21.16
N SER A 183 15.37 -2.19 22.19
CA SER A 183 15.93 -1.92 23.51
C SER A 183 17.43 -2.24 23.64
N GLU A 184 18.01 -3.02 22.73
CA GLU A 184 19.35 -3.61 22.91
C GLU A 184 20.51 -2.70 22.49
N CYS A 185 20.28 -1.79 21.54
CA CYS A 185 21.33 -0.98 20.95
C CYS A 185 20.92 0.49 20.93
N SER A 186 21.79 1.37 21.43
CA SER A 186 21.64 2.81 21.26
C SER A 186 21.68 3.14 19.76
N SER A 187 20.97 4.20 19.35
CA SER A 187 20.84 4.66 17.96
C SER A 187 22.18 4.73 17.22
N ASP A 188 23.26 5.04 17.95
CA ASP A 188 24.56 5.42 17.40
C ASP A 188 25.70 4.41 17.62
N GLN A 189 25.46 3.25 18.24
CA GLN A 189 26.54 2.30 18.55
C GLN A 189 26.32 0.89 17.99
N SER A 190 27.27 0.49 17.14
CA SER A 190 27.65 -0.92 16.97
C SER A 190 28.31 -1.37 18.27
N ASN A 191 27.53 -1.90 19.21
CA ASN A 191 28.09 -2.43 20.45
C ASN A 191 28.58 -3.86 20.18
N GLY A 192 29.85 -4.01 19.79
CA GLY A 192 30.39 -5.27 19.25
C GLY A 192 29.82 -5.59 17.86
N ASN A 193 29.49 -6.86 17.61
CA ASN A 193 28.94 -7.35 16.32
C ASN A 193 27.47 -6.95 16.05
N LYS A 194 26.78 -6.28 17.00
CA LYS A 194 25.33 -5.99 16.88
C LYS A 194 25.06 -4.67 16.14
N THR A 195 24.01 -4.61 15.32
CA THR A 195 23.63 -3.41 14.55
C THR A 195 22.23 -2.92 14.92
N SER A 196 22.10 -1.62 15.20
CA SER A 196 20.79 -1.00 15.48
C SER A 196 19.89 -1.00 14.23
N MET A 197 18.58 -1.05 14.46
CA MET A 197 17.60 -1.06 13.38
C MET A 197 17.66 0.20 12.52
N THR A 198 17.81 1.36 13.17
CA THR A 198 18.03 2.65 12.51
C THR A 198 19.23 2.59 11.58
N LYS A 199 20.37 2.04 12.04
CA LYS A 199 21.59 2.01 11.23
C LYS A 199 21.48 1.08 10.03
N ALA A 200 20.82 -0.06 10.20
CA ALA A 200 20.55 -0.98 9.11
C ALA A 200 19.62 -0.34 8.06
N LEU A 201 18.54 0.33 8.50
CA LEU A 201 17.61 1.02 7.60
C LEU A 201 18.26 2.22 6.90
N GLU A 202 19.12 2.99 7.57
CA GLU A 202 19.93 4.04 6.92
C GLU A 202 20.84 3.46 5.83
N THR A 203 21.48 2.32 6.11
CA THR A 203 22.36 1.66 5.13
C THR A 203 21.54 1.16 3.92
N ALA A 204 20.35 0.62 4.16
CA ALA A 204 19.41 0.23 3.12
C ALA A 204 18.96 1.44 2.28
N GLN A 205 18.60 2.55 2.93
CA GLN A 205 18.23 3.80 2.27
C GLN A 205 19.37 4.30 1.37
N GLN A 206 20.59 4.39 1.90
CA GLN A 206 21.78 4.83 1.15
C GLN A 206 22.04 3.95 -0.08
N LEU A 207 21.86 2.64 0.04
CA LEU A 207 21.99 1.72 -1.09
C LEU A 207 20.94 1.99 -2.17
N MET A 208 19.66 2.06 -1.79
CA MET A 208 18.56 2.28 -2.73
C MET A 208 18.62 3.67 -3.38
N ASP A 209 18.98 4.71 -2.62
CA ASP A 209 19.25 6.06 -3.12
C ASP A 209 20.37 6.08 -4.15
N LEU A 210 21.49 5.41 -3.85
CA LEU A 210 22.62 5.36 -4.77
C LEU A 210 22.24 4.61 -6.06
N ILE A 211 21.48 3.52 -5.96
CA ILE A 211 20.98 2.78 -7.13
C ILE A 211 20.12 3.68 -8.01
N GLU A 212 19.16 4.42 -7.44
CA GLU A 212 18.32 5.36 -8.18
C GLU A 212 19.13 6.49 -8.83
N GLN A 213 20.00 7.14 -8.06
CA GLN A 213 20.76 8.31 -8.51
C GLN A 213 21.75 8.00 -9.64
N THR A 214 22.25 6.76 -9.71
CA THR A 214 23.16 6.36 -10.79
C THR A 214 22.51 6.28 -12.16
N LYS A 215 21.17 6.19 -12.22
CA LYS A 215 20.42 6.12 -13.49
C LYS A 215 20.89 5.01 -14.42
N VAL A 216 21.46 3.94 -13.84
CA VAL A 216 21.89 2.77 -14.59
C VAL A 216 20.69 1.88 -14.85
N SER A 217 20.50 1.49 -16.12
CA SER A 217 19.38 0.62 -16.50
C SER A 217 19.67 -0.85 -16.13
N MET A 218 18.66 -1.52 -15.60
CA MET A 218 18.69 -2.94 -15.26
C MET A 218 18.31 -3.78 -16.50
N VAL A 219 19.16 -4.71 -16.90
CA VAL A 219 18.89 -5.69 -17.97
C VAL A 219 18.41 -7.00 -17.33
N TRP A 220 17.09 -7.18 -17.23
CA TRP A 220 16.50 -8.35 -16.56
C TRP A 220 16.87 -9.68 -17.21
N LYS A 221 17.13 -9.67 -18.52
CA LYS A 221 17.57 -10.85 -19.28
C LYS A 221 18.94 -11.38 -18.82
N ASN A 222 19.71 -10.59 -18.07
CA ASN A 222 20.96 -11.08 -17.47
C ASN A 222 20.72 -11.98 -16.25
N ILE A 223 19.55 -11.91 -15.65
CA ILE A 223 19.18 -12.64 -14.44
C ILE A 223 18.72 -14.05 -14.84
N VAL A 224 19.44 -15.06 -14.35
CA VAL A 224 19.13 -16.46 -14.62
C VAL A 224 18.72 -17.15 -13.33
N ILE A 225 17.43 -17.44 -13.20
CA ILE A 225 16.85 -18.18 -12.09
C ILE A 225 16.16 -19.41 -12.66
N ALA A 226 16.69 -20.59 -12.34
CA ALA A 226 16.17 -21.86 -12.81
C ALA A 226 14.70 -22.04 -12.41
N GLY A 227 13.86 -22.41 -13.37
CA GLY A 227 12.42 -22.57 -13.17
C GLY A 227 11.61 -21.27 -13.22
N VAL A 228 12.27 -20.11 -13.25
CA VAL A 228 11.63 -18.79 -13.34
C VAL A 228 11.93 -18.15 -14.69
N THR A 229 13.20 -17.80 -14.96
CA THR A 229 13.56 -17.07 -16.18
C THR A 229 13.76 -17.96 -17.41
N ASN A 230 13.95 -19.27 -17.20
CA ASN A 230 14.13 -20.27 -18.26
C ASN A 230 12.96 -21.28 -18.36
N ARG A 231 11.77 -20.92 -17.88
CA ARG A 231 10.58 -21.78 -17.94
C ARG A 231 10.17 -22.06 -19.39
N ALA A 232 9.79 -23.30 -19.68
CA ALA A 232 9.32 -23.71 -21.00
C ALA A 232 8.13 -22.83 -21.45
N GLY A 233 8.22 -22.24 -22.63
CA GLY A 233 7.22 -21.33 -23.20
C GLY A 233 7.36 -19.85 -22.78
N GLY A 234 8.36 -19.49 -21.96
CA GLY A 234 8.69 -18.09 -21.63
C GLY A 234 7.65 -17.34 -20.78
N ALA A 235 6.58 -18.01 -20.34
CA ALA A 235 5.50 -17.39 -19.59
C ALA A 235 6.00 -16.89 -18.21
N GLY A 236 5.91 -15.57 -18.00
CA GLY A 236 6.21 -14.91 -16.72
C GLY A 236 7.66 -14.45 -16.54
N ALA A 237 8.55 -14.63 -17.53
CA ALA A 237 9.91 -14.12 -17.45
C ALA A 237 9.96 -12.61 -17.79
N ILE A 238 10.56 -11.82 -16.91
CA ILE A 238 10.85 -10.40 -17.19
C ILE A 238 12.12 -10.34 -18.04
N THR A 239 12.03 -9.71 -19.21
CA THR A 239 13.14 -9.60 -20.17
C THR A 239 13.41 -8.16 -20.60
N SER A 240 12.70 -7.20 -20.01
CA SER A 240 12.82 -5.78 -20.31
C SER A 240 14.17 -5.20 -19.88
N THR A 241 14.48 -4.03 -20.44
CA THR A 241 15.59 -3.20 -20.01
C THR A 241 15.06 -1.80 -19.76
N GLY A 242 15.45 -1.21 -18.65
CA GLY A 242 15.05 0.15 -18.31
C GLY A 242 15.63 0.61 -16.97
N PRO A 243 15.48 1.90 -16.65
CA PRO A 243 15.78 2.45 -15.33
C PRO A 243 15.14 1.63 -14.20
N VAL A 244 15.82 1.53 -13.06
CA VAL A 244 15.29 0.84 -11.87
C VAL A 244 13.95 1.41 -11.40
N THR A 245 13.72 2.72 -11.60
CA THR A 245 12.50 3.45 -11.25
C THR A 245 11.28 3.07 -12.09
N ASP A 246 11.47 2.38 -13.23
CA ASP A 246 10.35 1.91 -14.04
C ASP A 246 9.72 0.64 -13.44
N TYR A 247 10.42 -0.02 -12.50
CA TYR A 247 9.99 -1.26 -11.90
C TYR A 247 9.36 -1.04 -10.54
N ALA A 248 8.07 -1.38 -10.41
CA ALA A 248 7.32 -1.24 -9.15
C ALA A 248 7.98 -1.97 -7.96
N VAL A 249 8.70 -3.07 -8.22
CA VAL A 249 9.46 -3.77 -7.16
C VAL A 249 10.51 -2.87 -6.51
N PHE A 250 11.21 -2.04 -7.27
CA PHE A 250 12.18 -1.10 -6.73
C PHE A 250 11.48 0.00 -5.93
N ASN A 251 10.46 0.62 -6.53
CA ASN A 251 9.73 1.75 -5.94
C ASN A 251 8.95 1.39 -4.68
N ASN A 252 8.48 0.15 -4.54
CA ASN A 252 7.75 -0.29 -3.36
C ASN A 252 8.69 -0.68 -2.20
N ILE A 253 9.94 -1.05 -2.49
CA ILE A 253 10.95 -1.39 -1.48
C ILE A 253 11.59 -0.11 -0.91
N LYS A 254 11.84 0.86 -1.80
CA LYS A 254 12.36 2.18 -1.44
C LYS A 254 11.33 2.99 -0.66
#